data_AF-A0A3N5HHU6-F1
#
_entry.id   AF-A0A3N5HHU6-F1
#
_cell.length_a   1.000
_cell.length_b   1.000
_cell.length_c   1.000
_cell.angle_alpha   90.00
_cell.angle_beta   90.00
_cell.angle_gamma   90.00
#
_symmetry.space_group_name_H-M   'P 1'
#
loop_
_entity.id
_entity.type
_entity.pdbx_description
1 polymer ?
#
loop_
_entity_poly.entity_id
_entity_poly.type
_entity_poly.pdbx_seq_one_letter_code
_entity_poly.pdbx_strand_id
1 'polypeptide(L)'
;MAEVSAAMVKELREKTGAGMMDCKKALAENAGDFAKAEEWLRKKGITGAAKLAGKTAAEGLVGAYVHNGKVGAMVEVNCQTDFVARNEDFQALVRDIALHIAAMNPQYVRREEIPAAVLEKEKEIERVKLREQKKPEAMVEKILTGKIEKFYETVCLLDQPFVKDDKKKVSDVVTEAAAKIGENILIRRFTRYQVGEGIEKKKEDLAAEVAKTIGQTGAGSGSTGR
;
A
#
# COMPACT_ATOMS: atom_id res chain seq x y z
N MET A 1 -32.26 1.89 -11.28
CA MET A 1 -30.82 1.94 -11.61
C MET A 1 -30.54 0.81 -12.58
N ALA A 2 -29.86 1.07 -13.70
CA ALA A 2 -29.51 0.00 -14.64
C ALA A 2 -28.67 -1.06 -13.90
N GLU A 3 -29.04 -2.32 -14.03
CA GLU A 3 -28.39 -3.42 -13.32
C GLU A 3 -27.07 -3.75 -13.99
N VAL A 4 -25.96 -3.24 -13.44
CA VAL A 4 -24.61 -3.51 -13.95
C VAL A 4 -24.23 -4.96 -13.62
N SER A 5 -24.27 -5.83 -14.62
CA SER A 5 -23.92 -7.24 -14.46
C SER A 5 -22.41 -7.47 -14.47
N ALA A 6 -21.93 -8.53 -13.81
CA ALA A 6 -20.52 -8.91 -13.82
C ALA A 6 -19.98 -9.19 -15.23
N ALA A 7 -20.83 -9.68 -16.13
CA ALA A 7 -20.49 -9.91 -17.54
C ALA A 7 -20.21 -8.59 -18.27
N MET A 8 -21.04 -7.56 -18.06
CA MET A 8 -20.82 -6.24 -18.67
C MET A 8 -19.52 -5.60 -18.18
N VAL A 9 -19.23 -5.71 -16.89
CA VAL A 9 -17.97 -5.22 -16.31
C VAL A 9 -16.78 -5.92 -16.94
N LYS A 10 -16.85 -7.25 -17.08
CA LYS A 10 -15.80 -8.05 -17.73
C LYS A 10 -15.60 -7.64 -19.18
N GLU A 11 -16.66 -7.48 -19.95
CA GLU A 11 -16.59 -7.07 -21.36
C GLU A 11 -15.98 -5.68 -21.53
N LEU A 12 -16.42 -4.71 -20.72
CA LEU A 12 -15.88 -3.35 -20.77
C LEU A 12 -14.38 -3.36 -20.40
N ARG A 13 -13.98 -4.19 -19.44
CA ARG A 13 -12.57 -4.39 -19.07
C ARG A 13 -11.76 -4.97 -20.22
N GLU A 14 -12.27 -5.99 -20.90
CA GLU A 14 -11.59 -6.60 -22.05
C GLU A 14 -11.42 -5.60 -23.20
N LYS A 15 -12.42 -4.74 -23.46
CA LYS A 15 -12.35 -3.71 -24.50
C LYS A 15 -11.41 -2.56 -24.16
N THR A 16 -11.48 -2.05 -22.93
CA THR A 16 -10.80 -0.80 -22.54
C THR A 16 -9.45 -1.03 -21.88
N GLY A 17 -9.25 -2.20 -21.30
CA GLY A 17 -8.12 -2.50 -20.44
C GLY A 17 -8.19 -1.85 -19.05
N ALA A 18 -9.31 -1.23 -18.68
CA ALA A 18 -9.47 -0.58 -17.39
C ALA A 18 -9.60 -1.59 -16.22
N GLY A 19 -9.36 -1.12 -14.99
CA GLY A 19 -9.56 -1.91 -13.77
C GLY A 19 -11.02 -2.38 -13.62
N MET A 20 -11.22 -3.54 -12.99
CA MET A 20 -12.56 -4.14 -12.84
C MET A 20 -13.55 -3.19 -12.12
N MET A 21 -13.07 -2.47 -11.10
CA MET A 21 -13.89 -1.51 -10.36
C MET A 21 -14.16 -0.24 -11.15
N ASP A 22 -13.21 0.21 -11.98
CA ASP A 22 -13.40 1.36 -12.87
C ASP A 22 -14.44 1.05 -13.95
N CYS A 23 -14.38 -0.14 -14.55
CA CYS A 23 -15.41 -0.59 -15.50
C CYS A 23 -16.78 -0.65 -14.83
N LYS A 24 -16.87 -1.16 -13.60
CA LYS A 24 -18.13 -1.21 -12.85
C LYS A 24 -18.66 0.19 -12.55
N LYS A 25 -17.79 1.11 -12.13
CA LYS A 25 -18.14 2.50 -11.83
C LYS A 25 -18.56 3.25 -13.09
N ALA A 26 -17.83 3.09 -14.19
CA ALA A 26 -18.14 3.70 -15.47
C ALA A 26 -19.51 3.22 -16.00
N LEU A 27 -19.80 1.92 -15.91
CA LEU A 27 -21.12 1.39 -16.28
C LEU A 27 -22.22 1.91 -15.34
N ALA A 28 -21.95 2.00 -14.04
CA ALA A 28 -22.94 2.49 -13.08
C ALA A 28 -23.28 3.97 -13.30
N GLU A 29 -22.28 4.84 -13.53
CA GLU A 29 -22.49 6.27 -13.77
C GLU A 29 -23.12 6.56 -15.14
N ASN A 30 -22.95 5.65 -16.11
CA ASN A 30 -23.48 5.81 -17.46
C ASN A 30 -24.66 4.87 -17.75
N ALA A 31 -25.36 4.40 -16.72
CA ALA A 31 -26.57 3.59 -16.82
C ALA A 31 -26.43 2.33 -17.72
N GLY A 32 -25.26 1.70 -17.69
CA GLY A 32 -24.95 0.49 -18.47
C GLY A 32 -24.64 0.74 -19.94
N ASP A 33 -24.59 1.99 -20.39
CA ASP A 33 -24.23 2.36 -21.76
C ASP A 33 -22.72 2.20 -21.98
N PHE A 34 -22.33 1.21 -22.78
CA PHE A 34 -20.93 0.91 -23.05
C PHE A 34 -20.19 2.05 -23.73
N ALA A 35 -20.79 2.72 -24.72
CA ALA A 35 -20.11 3.80 -25.45
C ALA A 35 -19.83 4.99 -24.53
N LYS A 36 -20.82 5.36 -23.70
CA LYS A 36 -20.64 6.42 -22.70
C LYS A 36 -19.69 6.00 -21.58
N ALA A 37 -19.71 4.74 -21.15
CA ALA A 37 -18.78 4.22 -20.16
C ALA A 37 -17.34 4.21 -20.68
N GLU A 38 -17.10 3.85 -21.94
CA GLU A 38 -15.78 3.96 -22.59
C GLU A 38 -15.33 5.43 -22.68
N GLU A 39 -16.22 6.33 -23.10
CA GLU A 39 -15.92 7.76 -23.16
C GLU A 39 -15.64 8.35 -21.77
N TRP A 40 -16.38 7.89 -20.75
CA TRP A 40 -16.16 8.26 -19.35
C TRP A 40 -14.80 7.78 -18.87
N LEU A 41 -14.44 6.51 -19.14
CA LEU A 41 -13.11 5.97 -18.80
C LEU A 41 -12.01 6.72 -19.55
N ARG A 42 -12.24 7.12 -20.80
CA ARG A 42 -11.28 7.89 -21.59
C ARG A 42 -11.10 9.31 -21.06
N LYS A 43 -12.20 10.00 -20.72
CA LYS A 43 -12.18 11.32 -20.07
C LYS A 43 -11.48 11.29 -18.71
N LYS A 44 -11.52 10.14 -18.03
CA LYS A 44 -10.84 9.90 -16.76
C LYS A 44 -9.39 9.42 -16.91
N GLY A 45 -8.92 9.17 -18.13
CA GLY A 45 -7.57 8.63 -18.36
C GLY A 45 -7.42 7.22 -17.79
N ILE A 46 -8.41 6.35 -17.96
CA ILE A 46 -8.36 4.96 -17.47
C ILE A 46 -8.20 3.99 -18.65
N THR A 47 -8.56 4.41 -19.86
CA THR A 47 -8.36 3.63 -21.10
C THR A 47 -6.90 3.71 -21.58
N GLY A 48 -6.32 2.58 -21.97
CA GLY A 48 -5.01 2.52 -22.65
C GLY A 48 -3.85 2.04 -21.79
N ALA A 49 -3.90 2.20 -20.46
CA ALA A 49 -2.85 1.75 -19.56
C ALA A 49 -2.58 0.23 -19.66
N ALA A 50 -3.61 -0.62 -19.78
CA ALA A 50 -3.35 -2.07 -19.96
C ALA A 50 -2.78 -2.43 -21.34
N LYS A 51 -3.00 -1.61 -22.39
CA LYS A 51 -2.29 -1.79 -23.68
C LYS A 51 -0.82 -1.38 -23.58
N LEU A 52 -0.48 -0.53 -22.60
CA LEU A 52 0.88 -0.09 -22.32
C LEU A 52 1.63 -1.08 -21.43
N ALA A 53 0.94 -1.81 -20.55
CA ALA A 53 1.53 -2.76 -19.57
C ALA A 53 2.45 -3.83 -20.18
N GLY A 54 2.23 -4.22 -21.45
CA GLY A 54 3.07 -5.20 -22.15
C GLY A 54 4.37 -4.63 -22.74
N LYS A 55 4.57 -3.30 -22.71
CA LYS A 55 5.76 -2.67 -23.25
C LYS A 55 6.84 -2.52 -22.18
N THR A 56 8.09 -2.81 -22.55
CA THR A 56 9.25 -2.64 -21.67
C THR A 56 9.36 -1.19 -21.17
N ALA A 57 9.45 -1.04 -19.85
CA ALA A 57 9.73 0.23 -19.18
C ALA A 57 11.10 0.10 -18.48
N ALA A 58 12.17 0.53 -19.17
CA ALA A 58 13.55 0.40 -18.70
C ALA A 58 14.18 1.74 -18.28
N GLU A 59 13.56 2.86 -18.65
CA GLU A 59 13.92 4.20 -18.19
C GLU A 59 13.16 4.53 -16.91
N GLY A 60 13.40 5.69 -16.29
CA GLY A 60 12.63 6.14 -15.13
C GLY A 60 13.43 6.95 -14.13
N LEU A 61 12.96 6.95 -12.88
CA LEU A 61 13.60 7.68 -11.78
C LEU A 61 13.60 6.86 -10.49
N VAL A 62 14.62 7.16 -9.67
CA VAL A 62 14.62 6.81 -8.25
C VAL A 62 14.13 8.02 -7.46
N GLY A 63 13.04 7.86 -6.74
CA GLY A 63 12.50 8.83 -5.79
C GLY A 63 12.94 8.54 -4.38
N ALA A 64 13.13 9.58 -3.58
CA ALA A 64 13.38 9.45 -2.15
C ALA A 64 12.54 10.46 -1.36
N TYR A 65 12.12 10.06 -0.17
CA TYR A 65 11.42 10.92 0.78
C TYR A 65 11.94 10.64 2.19
N VAL A 66 12.23 11.70 2.95
CA VAL A 66 12.66 11.61 4.35
C VAL A 66 11.76 12.49 5.19
N HIS A 67 11.07 11.88 6.16
CA HIS A 67 10.19 12.55 7.09
C HIS A 67 10.90 12.82 8.42
N ASN A 68 11.15 14.10 8.71
CA ASN A 68 11.72 14.57 9.98
C ASN A 68 13.02 13.84 10.40
N GLY A 69 13.77 13.29 9.45
CA GLY A 69 14.98 12.48 9.69
C GLY A 69 14.77 11.14 10.39
N LYS A 70 13.51 10.71 10.63
CA LYS A 70 13.20 9.48 11.38
C LYS A 70 12.68 8.34 10.53
N VAL A 71 12.03 8.65 9.42
CA VAL A 71 11.51 7.65 8.47
C VAL A 71 11.93 8.08 7.08
N GLY A 72 12.48 7.15 6.30
CA GLY A 72 12.88 7.39 4.93
C GLY A 72 12.37 6.28 4.01
N ALA A 73 12.05 6.61 2.77
CA ALA A 73 11.74 5.65 1.74
C ALA A 73 12.41 6.03 0.43
N MET A 74 12.81 5.01 -0.33
CA MET A 74 13.35 5.15 -1.68
C MET A 74 12.63 4.18 -2.60
N VAL A 75 12.24 4.64 -3.79
CA VAL A 75 11.45 3.87 -4.75
C VAL A 75 12.00 4.04 -6.16
N GLU A 76 12.08 2.94 -6.89
CA GLU A 76 12.37 2.95 -8.33
C GLU A 76 11.05 2.85 -9.09
N VAL A 77 10.78 3.85 -9.93
CA VAL A 77 9.62 3.91 -10.80
C VAL A 77 10.09 4.03 -12.24
N ASN A 78 9.71 3.06 -13.06
CA ASN A 78 10.10 3.01 -14.46
C ASN A 78 9.04 3.63 -15.37
N CYS A 79 9.53 4.19 -16.48
CA CYS A 79 8.78 4.58 -17.67
C CYS A 79 9.48 4.02 -18.92
N GLN A 80 8.97 4.33 -20.11
CA GLN A 80 9.52 3.79 -21.34
C GLN A 80 10.64 4.65 -21.92
N THR A 81 10.54 5.98 -21.78
CA THR A 81 11.50 6.93 -22.34
C THR A 81 12.09 7.87 -21.28
N ASP A 82 13.30 8.36 -21.53
CA ASP A 82 13.97 9.35 -20.69
C ASP A 82 13.28 10.73 -20.73
N PHE A 83 12.58 11.06 -21.82
CA PHE A 83 11.74 12.24 -21.92
C PHE A 83 10.63 12.25 -20.85
N VAL A 84 9.96 11.12 -20.64
CA VAL A 84 8.95 11.00 -19.58
C VAL A 84 9.58 11.05 -18.20
N ALA A 85 10.76 10.47 -18.00
CA ALA A 85 11.47 10.57 -16.72
C ALA A 85 11.72 12.03 -16.31
N ARG A 86 11.89 12.95 -17.27
CA ARG A 86 12.08 14.39 -17.03
C ARG A 86 10.77 15.17 -16.87
N ASN A 87 9.62 14.58 -17.18
CA ASN A 87 8.32 15.24 -17.07
C ASN A 87 7.96 15.56 -15.61
N GLU A 88 7.43 16.75 -15.34
CA GLU A 88 7.09 17.20 -13.98
C GLU A 88 5.99 16.35 -13.31
N ASP A 89 4.99 15.90 -14.06
CA ASP A 89 3.93 15.02 -13.55
C ASP A 89 4.51 13.66 -13.13
N PHE A 90 5.43 13.11 -13.93
CA PHE A 90 6.11 11.86 -13.60
C PHE A 90 6.97 12.02 -12.34
N GLN A 91 7.78 13.08 -12.26
CA GLN A 91 8.59 13.36 -11.08
C GLN A 91 7.74 13.57 -9.81
N ALA A 92 6.57 14.23 -9.95
CA ALA A 92 5.63 14.40 -8.85
C ALA A 92 5.08 13.06 -8.37
N LEU A 93 4.65 12.19 -9.30
CA LEU A 93 4.22 10.83 -8.99
C LEU A 93 5.29 10.05 -8.21
N VAL A 94 6.54 10.09 -8.66
CA VAL A 94 7.66 9.39 -8.01
C VAL A 94 7.88 9.86 -6.56
N ARG A 95 7.85 11.18 -6.32
CA ARG A 95 7.96 11.75 -4.97
C ARG A 95 6.77 11.35 -4.08
N ASP A 96 5.58 11.34 -4.65
CA ASP A 96 4.35 11.03 -3.95
C ASP A 96 4.27 9.56 -3.53
N ILE A 97 4.74 8.65 -4.39
CA ILE A 97 4.89 7.23 -4.06
C ILE A 97 5.93 7.05 -2.94
N ALA A 98 7.08 7.75 -3.00
CA ALA A 98 8.08 7.68 -1.93
C ALA A 98 7.51 8.15 -0.58
N LEU A 99 6.76 9.26 -0.58
CA LEU A 99 6.05 9.75 0.60
C LEU A 99 5.02 8.74 1.11
N HIS A 100 4.25 8.13 0.22
CA HIS A 100 3.29 7.08 0.58
C HIS A 100 3.97 5.91 1.27
N ILE A 101 5.06 5.38 0.70
CA ILE A 101 5.80 4.25 1.27
C ILE A 101 6.30 4.59 2.66
N ALA A 102 6.88 5.77 2.86
CA ALA A 102 7.35 6.21 4.18
C ALA A 102 6.20 6.21 5.22
N ALA A 103 5.02 6.69 4.82
CA ALA A 103 3.85 6.80 5.69
C ALA A 103 3.14 5.45 5.97
N MET A 104 2.94 4.62 4.94
CA MET A 104 2.07 3.43 5.00
C MET A 104 2.82 2.13 5.27
N ASN A 105 4.15 2.13 5.17
CA ASN A 105 4.99 0.96 5.44
C ASN A 105 4.55 -0.33 4.71
N PRO A 106 4.32 -0.30 3.37
CA PRO A 106 4.14 -1.54 2.62
C PRO A 106 5.37 -2.43 2.73
N GLN A 107 5.18 -3.74 2.59
CA GLN A 107 6.26 -4.73 2.58
C GLN A 107 6.56 -5.26 1.17
N TYR A 108 5.56 -5.25 0.29
CA TYR A 108 5.65 -5.77 -1.08
C TYR A 108 5.12 -4.73 -2.06
N VAL A 109 5.58 -4.76 -3.32
CA VAL A 109 4.98 -3.88 -4.34
C VAL A 109 3.59 -4.38 -4.70
N ARG A 110 3.46 -5.70 -4.90
CA ARG A 110 2.26 -6.37 -5.43
C ARG A 110 2.03 -7.73 -4.79
N ARG A 111 0.81 -8.27 -4.95
CA ARG A 111 0.37 -9.52 -4.32
C ARG A 111 1.25 -10.72 -4.70
N GLU A 112 1.75 -10.76 -5.93
CA GLU A 112 2.58 -11.85 -6.46
C GLU A 112 3.97 -11.92 -5.82
N GLU A 113 4.42 -10.84 -5.16
CA GLU A 113 5.70 -10.80 -4.47
C GLU A 113 5.61 -11.36 -3.04
N ILE A 114 4.41 -11.66 -2.54
CA ILE A 114 4.22 -12.25 -1.21
C ILE A 114 4.64 -13.72 -1.24
N PRO A 115 5.58 -14.17 -0.38
CA PRO A 115 5.93 -15.57 -0.28
C PRO A 115 4.72 -16.41 0.16
N ALA A 116 4.49 -17.55 -0.51
CA ALA A 116 3.38 -18.45 -0.19
C ALA A 116 3.36 -18.85 1.30
N ALA A 117 4.53 -19.04 1.91
CA ALA A 117 4.65 -19.37 3.32
C ALA A 117 4.09 -18.27 4.25
N VAL A 118 4.25 -17.00 3.90
CA VAL A 118 3.70 -15.87 4.67
C VAL A 118 2.18 -15.85 4.55
N LEU A 119 1.67 -16.03 3.33
CA LEU A 119 0.24 -16.01 3.05
C LEU A 119 -0.49 -17.18 3.73
N GLU A 120 0.06 -18.40 3.67
CA GLU A 120 -0.56 -19.58 4.31
C GLU A 120 -0.53 -19.47 5.83
N LYS A 121 0.57 -18.96 6.41
CA LYS A 121 0.65 -18.70 7.85
C LYS A 121 -0.38 -17.67 8.29
N GLU A 122 -0.54 -16.57 7.55
CA GLU A 122 -1.56 -15.56 7.86
C GLU A 122 -2.98 -16.14 7.77
N LYS A 123 -3.27 -16.93 6.72
CA LYS A 123 -4.55 -17.63 6.59
C LYS A 123 -4.84 -18.56 7.76
N GLU A 124 -3.84 -19.32 8.21
CA GLU A 124 -3.97 -20.23 9.34
C GLU A 124 -4.27 -19.48 10.63
N ILE A 125 -3.50 -18.42 10.92
CA ILE A 125 -3.69 -17.56 12.10
C ILE A 125 -5.12 -17.01 12.12
N GLU A 126 -5.60 -16.48 10.99
CA GLU A 126 -6.94 -15.92 10.90
C GLU A 126 -8.03 -16.99 10.99
N ARG A 127 -7.82 -18.19 10.44
CA ARG A 127 -8.74 -19.32 10.57
C ARG A 127 -8.86 -19.77 12.03
N VAL A 128 -7.74 -19.86 12.76
CA VAL A 128 -7.74 -20.21 14.20
C VAL A 128 -8.49 -19.17 15.00
N LYS A 129 -8.19 -17.88 14.82
CA LYS A 129 -8.91 -16.77 15.48
C LYS A 129 -10.41 -16.80 15.22
N LEU A 130 -10.84 -17.16 14.00
CA LEU A 130 -12.26 -17.24 13.64
C LEU A 130 -12.96 -18.47 14.24
N ARG A 131 -12.26 -19.60 14.37
CA ARG A 131 -12.76 -20.80 15.04
C ARG A 131 -12.92 -20.61 16.55
N GLU A 132 -11.96 -19.93 17.19
CA GLU A 132 -12.06 -19.57 18.61
C GLU A 132 -13.27 -18.65 18.90
N GLN A 133 -13.64 -17.81 17.92
CA GLN A 133 -14.84 -16.98 17.98
C GLN A 133 -16.14 -17.79 17.75
N LYS A 134 -16.08 -19.12 17.74
CA LYS A 134 -17.22 -20.05 17.55
C LYS A 134 -18.05 -19.75 16.29
N LYS A 135 -17.42 -19.26 15.23
CA LYS A 135 -18.11 -18.97 13.96
C LYS A 135 -18.31 -20.26 13.15
N PRO A 136 -19.48 -20.46 12.51
CA PRO A 136 -19.71 -21.61 11.64
C PRO A 136 -18.69 -21.70 10.49
N GLU A 137 -18.21 -22.89 10.13
CA GLU A 137 -17.14 -23.07 9.13
C GLU A 137 -17.44 -22.44 7.76
N ALA A 138 -18.70 -22.50 7.31
CA ALA A 138 -19.13 -21.87 6.07
C ALA A 138 -19.00 -20.32 6.11
N MET A 139 -19.13 -19.70 7.30
CA MET A 139 -18.88 -18.27 7.48
C MET A 139 -17.38 -17.97 7.62
N VAL A 140 -16.59 -18.89 8.17
CA VAL A 140 -15.14 -18.72 8.34
C VAL A 140 -14.47 -18.49 6.99
N GLU A 141 -14.75 -19.31 5.98
CA GLU A 141 -14.15 -19.15 4.64
C GLU A 141 -14.54 -17.82 3.98
N LYS A 142 -15.80 -17.40 4.08
CA LYS A 142 -16.25 -16.10 3.54
C LYS A 142 -15.60 -14.91 4.25
N ILE A 143 -15.41 -15.00 5.57
CA ILE A 143 -14.75 -13.95 6.37
C ILE A 143 -13.25 -13.94 6.08
N LEU A 144 -12.63 -15.11 5.89
CA LEU A 144 -11.21 -15.25 5.60
C LEU A 144 -10.85 -14.52 4.30
N THR A 145 -11.63 -14.67 3.24
CA THR A 145 -11.43 -13.92 1.99
C THR A 145 -11.36 -12.41 2.22
N GLY A 146 -12.30 -11.86 3.01
CA GLY A 146 -12.30 -10.42 3.32
C GLY A 146 -11.11 -10.00 4.18
N LYS A 147 -10.63 -10.86 5.08
CA LYS A 147 -9.42 -10.58 5.88
C LYS A 147 -8.14 -10.63 5.05
N ILE A 148 -8.07 -11.55 4.09
CA ILE A 148 -6.94 -11.64 3.16
C ILE A 148 -6.89 -10.42 2.23
N GLU A 149 -8.04 -9.92 1.77
CA GLU A 149 -8.07 -8.64 1.04
C GLU A 149 -7.54 -7.48 1.90
N LYS A 150 -7.96 -7.39 3.17
CA LYS A 150 -7.41 -6.38 4.09
C LYS A 150 -5.91 -6.55 4.32
N PHE A 151 -5.42 -7.78 4.37
CA PHE A 151 -3.99 -8.06 4.46
C PHE A 151 -3.25 -7.52 3.25
N TYR A 152 -3.76 -7.72 2.03
CA TYR A 152 -3.17 -7.10 0.83
C TYR A 152 -3.19 -5.57 0.91
N GLU A 153 -4.29 -4.97 1.35
CA GLU A 153 -4.41 -3.51 1.53
C GLU A 153 -3.47 -2.95 2.61
N THR A 154 -2.90 -3.78 3.49
CA THR A 154 -1.92 -3.34 4.49
C THR A 154 -0.48 -3.59 4.05
N VAL A 155 -0.19 -4.70 3.35
CA VAL A 155 1.19 -5.10 3.04
C VAL A 155 1.63 -4.81 1.60
N CYS A 156 0.70 -4.69 0.64
CA CYS A 156 1.03 -4.44 -0.76
C CYS A 156 0.83 -2.97 -1.12
N LEU A 157 1.89 -2.33 -1.61
CA LEU A 157 1.87 -0.93 -2.02
C LEU A 157 0.75 -0.64 -3.03
N LEU A 158 0.61 -1.45 -4.08
CA LEU A 158 -0.39 -1.21 -5.13
C LEU A 158 -1.84 -1.35 -4.64
N ASP A 159 -2.07 -2.12 -3.57
CA ASP A 159 -3.40 -2.34 -3.01
C ASP A 159 -3.79 -1.30 -1.93
N GLN A 160 -2.80 -0.56 -1.40
CA GLN A 160 -3.00 0.41 -0.33
C GLN A 160 -3.84 1.62 -0.79
N PRO A 161 -4.72 2.15 0.07
CA PRO A 161 -5.39 3.43 -0.17
C PRO A 161 -4.35 4.57 -0.17
N PHE A 162 -4.40 5.44 -1.16
CA PHE A 162 -3.38 6.45 -1.37
C PHE A 162 -3.44 7.56 -0.31
N VAL A 163 -2.33 7.84 0.37
CA VAL A 163 -2.30 8.80 1.50
C VAL A 163 -2.79 10.21 1.20
N LYS A 164 -2.72 10.66 -0.06
CA LYS A 164 -3.24 11.98 -0.46
C LYS A 164 -4.69 11.96 -0.96
N ASP A 165 -5.21 10.78 -1.30
CA ASP A 165 -6.58 10.56 -1.74
C ASP A 165 -7.00 9.12 -1.39
N ASP A 166 -7.60 8.95 -0.22
CA ASP A 166 -7.99 7.65 0.34
C ASP A 166 -9.10 6.95 -0.46
N LYS A 167 -9.69 7.63 -1.45
CA LYS A 167 -10.70 7.07 -2.36
C LYS A 167 -10.10 6.25 -3.48
N LYS A 168 -8.77 6.31 -3.67
CA LYS A 168 -8.05 5.62 -4.74
C LYS A 168 -6.98 4.71 -4.16
N LYS A 169 -6.71 3.59 -4.83
CA LYS A 169 -5.54 2.78 -4.56
C LYS A 169 -4.32 3.37 -5.24
N VAL A 170 -3.12 3.02 -4.76
CA VAL A 170 -1.88 3.39 -5.46
C VAL A 170 -1.87 2.85 -6.89
N SER A 171 -2.44 1.66 -7.14
CA SER A 171 -2.63 1.12 -8.50
C SER A 171 -3.39 2.07 -9.41
N ASP A 172 -4.43 2.72 -8.90
CA ASP A 172 -5.32 3.58 -9.68
C ASP A 172 -4.58 4.88 -10.00
N VAL A 173 -3.86 5.44 -9.02
CA VAL A 173 -3.02 6.64 -9.22
C VAL A 173 -1.95 6.40 -10.27
N VAL A 174 -1.28 5.25 -10.25
CA VAL A 174 -0.27 4.88 -11.26
C VAL A 174 -0.92 4.68 -12.63
N THR A 175 -2.08 4.06 -12.69
CA THR A 175 -2.83 3.81 -13.93
C THR A 175 -3.30 5.11 -14.58
N GLU A 176 -3.86 6.03 -13.79
CA GLU A 176 -4.27 7.35 -14.24
C GLU A 176 -3.07 8.17 -14.76
N ALA A 177 -1.94 8.12 -14.04
CA ALA A 177 -0.72 8.78 -14.49
C ALA A 177 -0.17 8.18 -15.79
N ALA A 178 -0.17 6.85 -15.92
CA ALA A 178 0.28 6.14 -17.12
C ALA A 178 -0.57 6.54 -18.34
N ALA A 179 -1.88 6.65 -18.18
CA ALA A 179 -2.77 7.07 -19.25
C ALA A 179 -2.65 8.57 -19.59
N LYS A 180 -2.45 9.44 -18.58
CA LYS A 180 -2.20 10.87 -18.80
C LYS A 180 -0.90 11.10 -19.57
N ILE A 181 0.15 10.37 -19.21
CA ILE A 181 1.48 10.48 -19.81
C ILE A 181 1.55 9.73 -21.16
N GLY A 182 0.77 8.67 -21.33
CA GLY A 182 0.75 7.85 -22.55
C GLY A 182 1.83 6.78 -22.59
N GLU A 183 2.49 6.48 -21.47
CA GLU A 183 3.53 5.46 -21.34
C GLU A 183 3.23 4.46 -20.23
N ASN A 184 3.81 3.27 -20.34
CA ASN A 184 3.78 2.29 -19.27
C ASN A 184 4.55 2.82 -18.05
N ILE A 185 3.92 2.85 -16.88
CA ILE A 185 4.56 3.23 -15.62
C ILE A 185 4.52 2.05 -14.67
N LEU A 186 5.67 1.68 -14.14
CA LEU A 186 5.80 0.52 -13.25
C LEU A 186 6.58 0.91 -11.99
N ILE A 187 6.03 0.57 -10.83
CA ILE A 187 6.80 0.58 -9.59
C ILE A 187 7.61 -0.72 -9.56
N ARG A 188 8.95 -0.60 -9.56
CA ARG A 188 9.83 -1.75 -9.68
C ARG A 188 10.16 -2.37 -8.34
N ARG A 189 10.57 -1.54 -7.39
CA ARG A 189 10.98 -1.91 -6.03
C ARG A 189 11.05 -0.67 -5.15
N PHE A 190 11.03 -0.89 -3.84
CA PHE A 190 11.29 0.16 -2.88
C PHE A 190 12.06 -0.39 -1.68
N THR A 191 12.54 0.52 -0.86
CA THR A 191 13.03 0.24 0.49
C THR A 191 12.55 1.34 1.43
N ARG A 192 12.33 0.99 2.69
CA ARG A 192 11.91 1.90 3.75
C ARG A 192 12.78 1.66 4.97
N TYR A 193 13.14 2.75 5.64
CA TYR A 193 13.93 2.74 6.87
C TYR A 193 13.18 3.54 7.94
N GLN A 194 13.18 3.03 9.16
CA GLN A 194 12.71 3.77 10.33
C GLN A 194 13.73 3.69 11.46
N VAL A 195 14.06 4.85 12.05
CA VAL A 195 15.00 4.94 13.16
C VAL A 195 14.50 4.12 14.34
N GLY A 196 15.33 3.18 14.80
CA GLY A 196 15.03 2.30 15.93
C GLY A 196 14.18 1.08 15.59
N GLU A 197 13.87 0.85 14.30
CA GLU A 197 13.23 -0.37 13.85
C GLU A 197 14.12 -1.59 14.20
N GLY A 198 13.52 -2.60 14.82
CA GLY A 198 14.21 -3.83 15.23
C GLY A 198 15.08 -3.72 16.49
N ILE A 199 15.09 -2.58 17.19
CA ILE A 199 15.86 -2.40 18.44
C ILE A 199 14.93 -2.45 19.65
N GLU A 200 15.12 -3.46 20.52
CA GLU A 200 14.48 -3.48 21.85
C GLU A 200 15.12 -2.40 22.74
N LYS A 201 14.39 -1.31 22.98
CA LYS A 201 14.81 -0.32 23.97
C LYS A 201 14.49 -0.87 25.37
N LYS A 202 15.53 -1.19 26.15
CA LYS A 202 15.38 -1.37 27.60
C LYS A 202 14.82 -0.06 28.17
N LYS A 203 13.60 -0.13 28.68
CA LYS A 203 12.98 0.99 29.41
C LYS A 203 13.55 0.93 30.83
N GLU A 204 14.70 1.55 31.02
CA GLU A 204 15.25 1.75 32.37
C GLU A 204 14.35 2.77 33.07
N ASP A 205 13.65 2.30 34.10
CA ASP A 205 12.83 3.14 34.95
C ASP A 205 13.77 3.98 35.82
N LEU A 206 14.20 5.11 35.27
CA LEU A 206 15.05 6.11 35.93
C LEU A 206 14.50 6.49 37.31
N ALA A 207 13.17 6.44 37.53
CA ALA A 207 12.58 6.71 38.83
C ALA A 207 12.88 5.59 39.85
N ALA A 208 12.87 4.33 39.41
CA ALA A 208 13.23 3.19 40.24
C ALA A 208 14.74 3.15 40.55
N GLU A 209 15.58 3.60 39.62
CA GLU A 209 17.03 3.67 39.79
C GLU A 209 17.44 4.81 40.74
N VAL A 210 16.80 5.98 40.60
CA VAL A 210 16.96 7.10 41.53
C VAL A 210 16.51 6.68 42.93
N ALA A 211 15.32 6.06 43.08
CA ALA A 211 14.81 5.60 44.38
C ALA A 211 15.74 4.60 45.08
N LYS A 212 16.38 3.69 44.34
CA LYS A 212 17.39 2.76 44.87
C LYS A 212 18.66 3.47 45.36
N THR A 213 19.03 4.58 44.73
CA THR A 213 20.24 5.32 45.06
C THR A 213 20.06 6.18 46.32
N ILE A 214 18.87 6.77 46.53
CA ILE A 214 18.58 7.57 47.75
C ILE A 214 18.43 6.68 49.00
N GLY A 215 17.94 5.43 48.84
CA GLY A 215 17.74 4.48 49.94
C GLY A 215 19.03 3.90 50.53
N GLN A 216 20.16 3.95 49.82
CA GLN A 216 21.44 3.42 50.29
C GLN A 216 22.28 4.44 51.08
N THR A 217 22.02 5.74 50.91
CA THR A 217 22.71 6.83 51.62
C THR A 217 22.21 7.09 53.05
N GLY A 218 21.15 6.41 53.51
CA GLY A 218 20.54 6.63 54.83
C GLY A 218 21.02 5.71 55.97
N ALA A 219 21.85 4.70 55.68
CA ALA A 219 22.24 3.68 56.66
C ALA A 219 23.74 3.75 56.98
N GLY A 220 24.20 4.84 57.58
CA GLY A 220 25.60 4.92 58.01
C GLY A 220 26.03 6.26 58.59
N SER A 221 25.69 6.55 59.84
CA SER A 221 26.62 7.16 60.82
C SER A 221 25.89 7.51 62.12
N GLY A 222 26.36 6.94 63.22
CA GLY A 222 25.87 7.26 64.55
C GLY A 222 26.31 6.28 65.65
N SER A 223 27.57 5.82 65.62
CA SER A 223 28.15 5.16 66.80
C SER A 223 28.83 6.17 67.73
N THR A 224 28.84 5.81 69.01
CA THR A 224 29.74 6.24 70.11
C THR A 224 29.54 7.60 70.76
N GLY A 225 29.20 7.59 72.06
CA GLY A 225 29.38 8.77 72.91
C GLY A 225 28.81 8.75 74.34
N ARG A 226 29.07 7.72 75.16
CA ARG A 226 29.60 7.82 76.55
C ARG A 226 29.57 6.48 77.28
#